data_AF-A0A9P6CX29-F1
#
_entry.id   AF-A0A9P6CX29-F1
#
_cell.length_a   1.000
_cell.length_b   1.000
_cell.length_c   1.000
_cell.angle_alpha   90.00
_cell.angle_beta   90.00
_cell.angle_gamma   90.00
#
_symmetry.space_group_name_H-M   'P 1'
#
loop_
_entity.id
_entity.type
_entity.pdbx_description
1 polymer ?
#
loop_
_entity_poly.entity_id
_entity_poly.type
_entity_poly.pdbx_seq_one_letter_code
_entity_poly.pdbx_strand_id
1 'polypeptide(L)'
;MATIPRLPRPGDDWNQNDLHSYDIRLEFQDTQTFFGETSLPTPSIQQDILTASDAKATVNDESYNLLAQIESATNSSPSEPSNAVVDFSVSLFHSMGYITRPRVIKTWSERQFYIGSKMEGVHSDICITDNATGRDVLLCQENRSRTDPHARLIIAAIAAYQEYNLVRRAELRPQLDTMIIPGIIMFSSSPSFFKIPVTSELAECVEDGRFPSTPTIVAGHVPDIPKPETRFNDGMMNLDNRRIFLQSFEAFKQFLV
;
A
#
# COMPACT_ATOMS: atom_id res chain seq x y z
N MET A 1 21.60 28.29 -2.33
CA MET A 1 20.14 28.48 -2.49
C MET A 1 19.58 28.85 -1.14
N ALA A 2 18.77 29.91 -1.05
CA ALA A 2 18.22 30.37 0.23
C ALA A 2 17.20 29.34 0.76
N THR A 3 17.47 28.78 1.94
CA THR A 3 16.63 27.82 2.66
C THR A 3 15.47 28.56 3.32
N ILE A 4 14.38 28.76 2.58
CA ILE A 4 13.11 29.17 3.18
C ILE A 4 12.58 27.96 3.97
N PRO A 5 12.34 28.08 5.29
CA PRO A 5 11.75 27.01 6.08
C PRO A 5 10.38 26.64 5.53
N ARG A 6 10.11 25.34 5.35
CA ARG A 6 8.81 24.90 4.83
C ARG A 6 7.73 25.00 5.90
N LEU A 7 6.55 25.46 5.48
CA LEU A 7 5.35 25.32 6.29
C LEU A 7 4.89 23.86 6.26
N PRO A 8 4.81 23.18 7.42
CA PRO A 8 4.33 21.81 7.47
C PRO A 8 2.86 21.74 7.04
N ARG A 9 2.51 20.75 6.22
CA ARG A 9 1.13 20.38 5.91
C ARG A 9 0.78 19.09 6.64
N PRO A 10 -0.50 18.88 7.02
CA PRO A 10 -0.97 17.59 7.50
C PRO A 10 -0.57 16.46 6.54
N GLY A 11 -0.21 15.29 7.06
CA GLY A 11 0.24 14.17 6.23
C GLY A 11 -0.80 13.74 5.20
N ASP A 12 -2.08 13.77 5.56
CA ASP A 12 -3.19 13.42 4.66
C ASP A 12 -3.40 14.44 3.51
N ASP A 13 -2.83 15.63 3.61
CA ASP A 13 -2.91 16.69 2.59
C ASP A 13 -1.70 16.72 1.64
N TRP A 14 -0.77 15.77 1.79
CA TRP A 14 0.37 15.64 0.89
C TRP A 14 -0.10 15.31 -0.54
N ASN A 15 0.57 15.92 -1.50
CA ASN A 15 0.39 15.64 -2.92
C ASN A 15 1.75 15.54 -3.63
N GLN A 16 1.71 15.35 -4.94
CA GLN A 16 2.89 15.24 -5.78
C GLN A 16 3.91 16.38 -5.58
N ASN A 17 3.48 17.63 -5.32
CA ASN A 17 4.42 18.74 -5.07
C ASN A 17 5.21 18.55 -3.77
N ASP A 18 4.60 17.90 -2.77
CA ASP A 18 5.26 17.57 -1.51
C ASP A 18 6.27 16.43 -1.72
N LEU A 19 5.96 15.45 -2.56
CA LEU A 19 6.92 14.41 -2.96
C LEU A 19 8.14 15.00 -3.70
N HIS A 20 7.92 15.81 -4.74
CA HIS A 20 8.98 16.51 -5.47
C HIS A 20 9.83 17.39 -4.55
N SER A 21 9.17 17.99 -3.56
CA SER A 21 9.80 18.84 -2.57
C SER A 21 10.85 18.12 -1.72
N TYR A 22 10.69 16.82 -1.46
CA TYR A 22 11.65 15.97 -0.77
C TYR A 22 12.42 15.06 -1.74
N ASP A 23 12.50 15.42 -3.03
CA ASP A 23 13.15 14.63 -4.10
C ASP A 23 12.76 13.14 -4.10
N ILE A 24 11.48 12.88 -3.81
CA ILE A 24 10.89 11.55 -3.88
C ILE A 24 10.30 11.36 -5.27
N ARG A 25 10.73 10.30 -5.96
CA ARG A 25 10.32 10.00 -7.34
C ARG A 25 9.69 8.62 -7.41
N LEU A 26 8.63 8.51 -8.19
CA LEU A 26 7.97 7.24 -8.50
C LEU A 26 8.54 6.70 -9.82
N GLU A 27 9.05 5.48 -9.78
CA GLU A 27 9.50 4.77 -10.97
C GLU A 27 8.72 3.46 -11.13
N PHE A 28 7.85 3.41 -12.14
CA PHE A 28 7.10 2.21 -12.45
C PHE A 28 7.96 1.22 -13.22
N GLN A 29 7.96 -0.03 -12.74
CA GLN A 29 8.77 -1.13 -13.22
C GLN A 29 7.88 -2.22 -13.80
N ASP A 30 8.40 -2.90 -14.82
CA ASP A 30 7.81 -4.13 -15.32
C ASP A 30 7.84 -5.24 -14.25
N THR A 31 7.10 -6.32 -14.51
CA THR A 31 6.97 -7.48 -13.62
C THR A 31 8.33 -8.07 -13.23
N GLN A 32 9.24 -8.23 -14.19
CA GLN A 32 10.55 -8.85 -13.96
C GLN A 32 11.44 -7.97 -13.10
N THR A 33 11.51 -6.68 -13.40
CA THR A 33 12.31 -5.70 -12.66
C THR A 33 11.78 -5.50 -11.24
N PHE A 34 10.45 -5.48 -11.06
CA PHE A 34 9.84 -5.24 -9.76
C PHE A 34 9.92 -6.44 -8.82
N PHE A 35 9.54 -7.63 -9.30
CA PHE A 35 9.48 -8.85 -8.48
C PHE A 35 10.75 -9.69 -8.53
N GLY A 36 11.65 -9.47 -9.49
CA GLY A 36 12.80 -10.33 -9.75
C GLY A 36 12.43 -11.65 -10.45
N GLU A 37 11.20 -11.77 -10.96
CA GLU A 37 10.63 -13.02 -11.48
C GLU A 37 10.13 -12.85 -12.92
N THR A 38 10.49 -13.78 -13.82
CA THR A 38 10.00 -13.75 -15.22
C THR A 38 8.57 -14.25 -15.37
N SER A 39 8.09 -15.04 -14.41
CA SER A 39 6.75 -15.60 -14.40
C SER A 39 6.14 -15.46 -13.01
N LEU A 40 4.96 -14.88 -12.92
CA LEU A 40 4.27 -14.74 -11.64
C LEU A 40 3.83 -16.11 -11.10
N PRO A 41 3.95 -16.34 -9.78
CA PRO A 41 3.59 -17.61 -9.15
C PRO A 41 2.08 -17.86 -9.21
N THR A 42 1.69 -19.14 -9.12
CA THR A 42 0.27 -19.52 -9.03
C THR A 42 -0.32 -19.03 -7.72
N PRO A 43 -1.49 -18.35 -7.71
CA PRO A 43 -2.07 -17.83 -6.48
C PRO A 43 -2.48 -18.97 -5.55
N SER A 44 -2.21 -18.83 -4.24
CA SER A 44 -2.55 -19.87 -3.25
C SER A 44 -4.02 -19.90 -2.83
N ILE A 45 -4.88 -19.12 -3.51
CA ILE A 45 -6.29 -18.93 -3.16
C ILE A 45 -7.16 -20.08 -3.71
N GLN A 46 -8.40 -20.22 -3.21
CA GLN A 46 -9.32 -21.26 -3.68
C GLN A 46 -9.58 -21.14 -5.19
N GLN A 47 -9.59 -22.28 -5.88
CA GLN A 47 -9.72 -22.34 -7.34
C GLN A 47 -11.05 -21.71 -7.82
N ASP A 48 -12.12 -21.84 -7.06
CA ASP A 48 -13.43 -21.26 -7.38
C ASP A 48 -13.35 -19.75 -7.57
N ILE A 49 -12.53 -19.04 -6.79
CA ILE A 49 -12.32 -17.59 -6.93
C ILE A 49 -11.66 -17.26 -8.28
N LEU A 50 -10.85 -18.16 -8.84
CA LEU A 50 -10.19 -17.98 -10.14
C LEU A 50 -11.08 -18.30 -11.34
N THR A 51 -12.15 -19.10 -11.15
CA THR A 51 -12.94 -19.63 -12.26
C THR A 51 -14.41 -19.18 -12.25
N ALA A 52 -14.97 -18.83 -11.10
CA ALA A 52 -16.36 -18.39 -10.99
C ALA A 52 -16.54 -16.98 -11.61
N SER A 53 -17.49 -16.85 -12.53
CA SER A 53 -17.81 -15.58 -13.19
C SER A 53 -18.27 -14.51 -12.19
N ASP A 54 -19.04 -14.92 -11.19
CA ASP A 54 -19.66 -14.07 -10.18
C ASP A 54 -19.87 -14.86 -8.87
N ALA A 55 -20.33 -14.18 -7.83
CA ALA A 55 -20.55 -14.78 -6.52
C ALA A 55 -21.57 -15.93 -6.54
N LYS A 56 -22.63 -15.85 -7.37
CA LYS A 56 -23.70 -16.86 -7.42
C LYS A 56 -23.27 -18.14 -8.12
N ALA A 57 -22.16 -18.10 -8.86
CA ALA A 57 -21.62 -19.25 -9.58
C ALA A 57 -20.82 -20.22 -8.69
N THR A 58 -20.52 -19.86 -7.44
CA THR A 58 -19.88 -20.76 -6.46
C THR A 58 -20.86 -21.25 -5.40
N VAL A 59 -20.60 -22.45 -4.88
CA VAL A 59 -21.32 -23.07 -3.76
C VAL A 59 -20.56 -22.98 -2.44
N ASN A 60 -19.32 -22.46 -2.46
CA ASN A 60 -18.50 -22.28 -1.28
C ASN A 60 -18.74 -20.88 -0.69
N ASP A 61 -19.12 -20.82 0.58
CA ASP A 61 -19.47 -19.56 1.24
C ASP A 61 -18.30 -18.57 1.34
N GLU A 62 -17.06 -19.03 1.54
CA GLU A 62 -15.88 -18.16 1.59
C GLU A 62 -15.59 -17.53 0.21
N SER A 63 -15.64 -18.36 -0.84
CA SER A 63 -15.53 -17.90 -2.22
C SER A 63 -16.67 -16.95 -2.59
N TYR A 64 -17.91 -17.26 -2.20
CA TYR A 64 -19.08 -16.40 -2.41
C TYR A 64 -18.85 -15.02 -1.81
N ASN A 65 -18.43 -14.96 -0.54
CA ASN A 65 -18.23 -13.72 0.19
C ASN A 65 -17.16 -12.84 -0.47
N LEU A 66 -16.00 -13.42 -0.83
CA LEU A 66 -14.95 -12.65 -1.49
C LEU A 66 -15.38 -12.15 -2.88
N LEU A 67 -16.07 -12.98 -3.66
CA LEU A 67 -16.57 -12.59 -4.99
C LEU A 67 -17.64 -11.48 -4.90
N ALA A 68 -18.53 -11.55 -3.91
CA ALA A 68 -19.51 -10.50 -3.66
C ALA A 68 -18.85 -9.18 -3.23
N GLN A 69 -17.74 -9.24 -2.47
CA GLN A 69 -16.96 -8.06 -2.12
C GLN A 69 -16.17 -7.50 -3.32
N ILE A 70 -15.67 -8.36 -4.22
CA ILE A 70 -15.10 -7.91 -5.50
C ILE A 70 -16.15 -7.12 -6.29
N GLU A 71 -17.37 -7.65 -6.42
CA GLU A 71 -18.47 -6.97 -7.11
C GLU A 71 -18.82 -5.63 -6.43
N SER A 72 -18.91 -5.62 -5.10
CA SER A 72 -19.18 -4.40 -4.32
C SER A 72 -18.09 -3.33 -4.49
N ALA A 73 -16.81 -3.70 -4.42
CA ALA A 73 -15.68 -2.79 -4.64
C ALA A 73 -15.61 -2.31 -6.11
N THR A 74 -16.00 -3.17 -7.06
CA THR A 74 -16.03 -2.83 -8.50
C THR A 74 -17.12 -1.82 -8.84
N ASN A 75 -18.29 -2.00 -8.25
CA ASN A 75 -19.44 -1.12 -8.47
C ASN A 75 -19.48 0.10 -7.53
N SER A 76 -18.53 0.21 -6.61
CA SER A 76 -18.46 1.34 -5.67
C SER A 76 -18.13 2.64 -6.43
N SER A 77 -18.96 3.68 -6.22
CA SER A 77 -18.69 4.99 -6.79
C SER A 77 -17.57 5.71 -6.00
N PRO A 78 -16.54 6.28 -6.66
CA PRO A 78 -15.53 7.10 -6.00
C PRO A 78 -16.07 8.41 -5.37
N SER A 79 -17.33 8.77 -5.64
CA SER A 79 -17.98 9.96 -5.10
C SER A 79 -18.82 9.70 -3.84
N GLU A 80 -19.09 8.44 -3.52
CA GLU A 80 -19.92 8.07 -2.37
C GLU A 80 -19.04 7.54 -1.23
N PRO A 81 -19.32 7.89 0.04
CA PRO A 81 -18.59 7.36 1.17
C PRO A 81 -18.93 5.87 1.34
N SER A 82 -18.08 5.02 0.78
CA SER A 82 -18.18 3.57 0.86
C SER A 82 -16.86 2.99 1.37
N ASN A 83 -16.95 1.99 2.25
CA ASN A 83 -15.81 1.20 2.69
C ASN A 83 -15.64 -0.08 1.86
N ALA A 84 -16.38 -0.24 0.75
CA ALA A 84 -16.39 -1.47 -0.03
C ALA A 84 -14.98 -1.92 -0.47
N VAL A 85 -14.11 -0.99 -0.87
CA VAL A 85 -12.73 -1.30 -1.26
C VAL A 85 -11.90 -1.75 -0.06
N VAL A 86 -12.09 -1.13 1.11
CA VAL A 86 -11.40 -1.49 2.35
C VAL A 86 -11.86 -2.88 2.82
N ASP A 87 -13.17 -3.13 2.85
CA ASP A 87 -13.75 -4.42 3.27
C ASP A 87 -13.32 -5.55 2.35
N PHE A 88 -13.34 -5.31 1.03
CA PHE A 88 -12.79 -6.23 0.02
C PHE A 88 -11.30 -6.51 0.27
N SER A 89 -10.49 -5.48 0.47
CA SER A 89 -9.05 -5.63 0.64
C SER A 89 -8.70 -6.42 1.90
N VAL A 90 -9.40 -6.18 3.02
CA VAL A 90 -9.26 -6.97 4.25
C VAL A 90 -9.55 -8.45 3.99
N SER A 91 -10.67 -8.75 3.34
CA SER A 91 -11.06 -10.12 3.00
C SER A 91 -10.03 -10.79 2.07
N LEU A 92 -9.58 -10.08 1.05
CA LEU A 92 -8.55 -10.56 0.13
C LEU A 92 -7.24 -10.87 0.86
N PHE A 93 -6.78 -10.01 1.77
CA PHE A 93 -5.57 -10.25 2.56
C PHE A 93 -5.71 -11.49 3.46
N HIS A 94 -6.88 -11.74 4.02
CA HIS A 94 -7.17 -12.98 4.75
C HIS A 94 -7.10 -14.20 3.82
N SER A 95 -7.83 -14.18 2.70
CA SER A 95 -7.89 -15.32 1.76
C SER A 95 -6.54 -15.63 1.11
N MET A 96 -5.72 -14.61 0.88
CA MET A 96 -4.38 -14.75 0.33
C MET A 96 -3.33 -15.10 1.41
N GLY A 97 -3.66 -15.19 2.69
CA GLY A 97 -2.69 -15.55 3.73
C GLY A 97 -1.65 -14.47 4.02
N TYR A 98 -1.99 -13.20 3.82
CA TYR A 98 -1.16 -12.09 4.30
C TYR A 98 -1.19 -11.98 5.83
N ILE A 99 -2.29 -12.41 6.43
CA ILE A 99 -2.55 -12.37 7.88
C ILE A 99 -2.25 -13.74 8.49
N THR A 100 -0.96 -14.03 8.64
CA THR A 100 -0.46 -15.21 9.36
C THR A 100 0.21 -14.77 10.65
N ARG A 101 0.10 -15.56 11.73
CA ARG A 101 0.81 -15.25 12.99
C ARG A 101 2.30 -15.01 12.71
N PRO A 102 2.92 -13.95 13.29
CA PRO A 102 2.38 -13.01 14.28
C PRO A 102 1.71 -11.75 13.71
N ARG A 103 1.40 -11.69 12.42
CA ARG A 103 0.85 -10.51 11.75
C ARG A 103 -0.62 -10.27 12.10
N VAL A 104 -0.98 -9.00 12.26
CA VAL A 104 -2.35 -8.54 12.44
C VAL A 104 -2.67 -7.43 11.45
N ILE A 105 -3.93 -7.41 11.01
CA ILE A 105 -4.46 -6.34 10.18
C ILE A 105 -5.14 -5.29 11.06
N LYS A 106 -4.96 -4.02 10.71
CA LYS A 106 -5.71 -2.89 11.28
C LYS A 106 -6.28 -2.07 10.14
N THR A 107 -7.50 -1.58 10.31
CA THR A 107 -8.14 -0.64 9.41
C THR A 107 -8.13 0.75 10.04
N TRP A 108 -8.07 1.80 9.23
CA TRP A 108 -8.08 3.20 9.66
C TRP A 108 -7.04 3.49 10.77
N SER A 109 -5.78 3.12 10.51
CA SER A 109 -4.70 3.34 11.49
C SER A 109 -4.14 4.74 11.32
N GLU A 110 -4.36 5.59 12.32
CA GLU A 110 -3.67 6.88 12.46
C GLU A 110 -2.25 6.66 13.00
N ARG A 111 -1.28 7.36 12.42
CA ARG A 111 0.10 7.44 12.93
C ARG A 111 0.48 8.88 13.19
N GLN A 112 1.16 9.10 14.30
CA GLN A 112 1.75 10.40 14.64
C GLN A 112 3.22 10.41 14.24
N PHE A 113 3.64 11.48 13.57
CA PHE A 113 5.02 11.64 13.13
C PHE A 113 5.37 13.13 13.06
N TYR A 114 6.66 13.42 12.99
CA TYR A 114 7.13 14.79 12.87
C TYR A 114 7.28 15.19 11.40
N ILE A 115 6.74 16.35 11.07
CA ILE A 115 6.93 17.05 9.81
C ILE A 115 7.18 18.52 10.06
N GLY A 116 8.30 19.07 9.57
CA GLY A 116 8.66 20.47 9.78
C GLY A 116 8.63 20.89 11.26
N SER A 117 9.16 20.03 12.13
CA SER A 117 9.22 20.13 13.59
C SER A 117 7.85 20.17 14.29
N LYS A 118 6.79 19.76 13.60
CA LYS A 118 5.44 19.68 14.14
C LYS A 118 4.93 18.25 14.14
N MET A 119 4.29 17.86 15.24
CA MET A 119 3.60 16.57 15.32
C MET A 119 2.33 16.63 14.47
N GLU A 120 2.20 15.74 13.50
CA GLU A 120 1.02 15.62 12.64
C GLU A 120 0.59 14.16 12.53
N GLY A 121 -0.67 13.97 12.14
CA GLY A 121 -1.26 12.65 11.87
C GLY A 121 -1.23 12.30 10.38
N VAL A 122 -1.14 11.01 10.08
CA VAL A 122 -1.45 10.43 8.76
C VAL A 122 -2.25 9.14 8.94
N HIS A 123 -3.25 8.93 8.10
CA HIS A 123 -4.06 7.71 8.12
C HIS A 123 -3.65 6.73 7.04
N SER A 124 -3.47 5.46 7.43
CA SER A 124 -3.50 4.32 6.52
C SER A 124 -4.87 3.66 6.55
N ASP A 125 -5.49 3.48 5.38
CA ASP A 125 -6.79 2.81 5.29
C ASP A 125 -6.69 1.36 5.80
N ILE A 126 -5.58 0.68 5.48
CA ILE A 126 -5.22 -0.64 6.02
C ILE A 126 -3.72 -0.68 6.33
N CYS A 127 -3.33 -1.27 7.46
CA CYS A 127 -1.95 -1.67 7.72
C CYS A 127 -1.89 -3.11 8.25
N ILE A 128 -0.80 -3.81 7.91
CA ILE A 128 -0.46 -5.11 8.50
C ILE A 128 0.80 -4.91 9.32
N THR A 129 0.70 -5.19 10.61
CA THR A 129 1.80 -5.07 11.57
C THR A 129 2.20 -6.46 12.03
N ASP A 130 3.50 -6.73 12.12
CA ASP A 130 4.04 -7.87 12.83
C ASP A 130 3.99 -7.59 14.34
N ASN A 131 3.13 -8.29 15.10
CA ASN A 131 2.97 -8.03 16.54
C ASN A 131 4.16 -8.46 17.38
N ALA A 132 5.04 -9.34 16.89
CA ALA A 132 6.22 -9.75 17.63
C ALA A 132 7.29 -8.64 17.62
N THR A 133 7.37 -7.89 16.52
CA THR A 133 8.37 -6.82 16.34
C THR A 133 7.80 -5.42 16.50
N GLY A 134 6.49 -5.24 16.37
CA GLY A 134 5.80 -3.95 16.30
C GLY A 134 5.97 -3.21 14.97
N ARG A 135 6.53 -3.87 13.95
CA ARG A 135 6.86 -3.28 12.65
C ARG A 135 5.71 -3.41 11.65
N ASP A 136 5.46 -2.37 10.88
CA ASP A 136 4.59 -2.46 9.70
C ASP A 136 5.28 -3.20 8.56
N VAL A 137 4.64 -4.27 8.11
CA VAL A 137 5.09 -5.12 7.01
C VAL A 137 4.32 -4.87 5.72
N LEU A 138 3.18 -4.17 5.78
CA LEU A 138 2.42 -3.71 4.62
C LEU A 138 1.56 -2.51 4.98
N LEU A 139 1.53 -1.51 4.09
CA LEU A 139 0.55 -0.44 4.09
C LEU A 139 -0.35 -0.55 2.86
N CYS A 140 -1.63 -0.24 3.00
CA CYS A 140 -2.56 -0.22 1.89
C CYS A 140 -3.49 0.99 1.97
N GLN A 141 -3.63 1.71 0.85
CA GLN A 141 -4.47 2.90 0.72
C GLN A 141 -5.53 2.68 -0.36
N GLU A 142 -6.75 3.11 -0.09
CA GLU A 142 -7.79 3.27 -1.09
C GLU A 142 -7.53 4.56 -1.89
N ASN A 143 -7.58 4.44 -3.21
CA ASN A 143 -7.48 5.59 -4.08
C ASN A 143 -8.85 6.31 -4.18
N ARG A 144 -9.02 7.31 -3.31
CA ARG A 144 -10.18 8.21 -3.28
C ARG A 144 -9.92 9.48 -4.09
N SER A 145 -10.96 9.96 -4.78
CA SER A 145 -10.92 11.05 -5.77
C SER A 145 -10.36 12.42 -5.30
N ARG A 146 -10.22 12.64 -3.99
CA ARG A 146 -9.88 13.95 -3.41
C ARG A 146 -8.43 14.08 -2.91
N THR A 147 -7.68 12.99 -2.88
CA THR A 147 -6.32 12.96 -2.31
C THR A 147 -5.37 12.24 -3.24
N ASP A 148 -4.08 12.60 -3.24
CA ASP A 148 -3.06 11.85 -3.96
C ASP A 148 -2.74 10.55 -3.18
N PRO A 149 -3.15 9.36 -3.69
CA PRO A 149 -2.97 8.13 -2.96
C PRO A 149 -1.49 7.72 -2.85
N HIS A 150 -0.64 8.15 -3.79
CA HIS A 150 0.79 7.85 -3.73
C HIS A 150 1.45 8.66 -2.64
N ALA A 151 1.13 9.95 -2.56
CA ALA A 151 1.67 10.82 -1.53
C ALA A 151 1.23 10.36 -0.13
N ARG A 152 -0.04 10.01 0.05
CA ARG A 152 -0.57 9.43 1.30
C ARG A 152 0.08 8.10 1.67
N LEU A 153 0.32 7.21 0.70
CA LEU A 153 0.99 5.95 0.96
C LEU A 153 2.46 6.16 1.38
N ILE A 154 3.19 7.04 0.71
CA ILE A 154 4.58 7.35 0.99
C ILE A 154 4.74 8.05 2.35
N ILE A 155 3.88 9.02 2.66
CA ILE A 155 3.97 9.71 3.95
C ILE A 155 3.58 8.81 5.13
N ALA A 156 2.62 7.89 4.93
CA ALA A 156 2.33 6.83 5.90
C ALA A 156 3.53 5.90 6.13
N ALA A 157 4.29 5.58 5.08
CA ALA A 157 5.52 4.80 5.20
C ALA A 157 6.61 5.54 6.00
N ILE A 158 6.79 6.84 5.75
CA ILE A 158 7.72 7.68 6.51
C ILE A 158 7.30 7.73 8.00
N ALA A 159 6.02 7.91 8.27
CA ALA A 159 5.47 7.90 9.63
C ALA A 159 5.71 6.56 10.34
N ALA A 160 5.43 5.44 9.67
CA ALA A 160 5.66 4.10 10.22
C ALA A 160 7.14 3.87 10.56
N TYR A 161 8.07 4.36 9.72
CA TYR A 161 9.50 4.29 9.98
C TYR A 161 9.93 5.15 11.19
N GLN A 162 9.48 6.41 11.27
CA GLN A 162 9.79 7.30 12.40
C GLN A 162 9.29 6.70 13.72
N GLU A 163 8.03 6.25 13.76
CA GLU A 163 7.43 5.64 14.95
C GLU A 163 8.17 4.36 15.37
N TYR A 164 8.53 3.51 14.40
CA TYR A 164 9.30 2.29 14.68
C TYR A 164 10.67 2.60 15.28
N ASN A 165 11.40 3.57 14.73
CA ASN A 165 12.70 3.99 15.27
C ASN A 165 12.58 4.70 16.63
N LEU A 166 11.47 5.41 16.89
CA LEU A 166 11.18 5.99 18.19
C LEU A 166 11.02 4.91 19.26
N VAL A 167 10.25 3.86 18.98
CA VAL A 167 10.08 2.70 19.88
C VAL A 167 11.41 1.99 20.11
N ARG A 168 12.20 1.74 19.05
CA ARG A 168 13.54 1.13 19.17
C ARG A 168 14.45 1.95 20.08
N ARG A 169 14.46 3.28 19.93
CA ARG A 169 15.24 4.19 20.76
C ARG A 169 14.82 4.12 22.24
N ALA A 170 13.51 4.10 22.50
CA ALA A 170 12.99 3.96 23.87
C ALA A 170 13.39 2.63 24.53
N GLU A 171 13.54 1.58 23.72
CA GLU A 171 14.00 0.25 24.15
C GLU A 171 15.53 0.07 24.09
N LEU A 172 16.29 1.16 23.88
CA LEU A 172 17.76 1.15 23.77
C LEU A 172 18.29 0.23 22.64
N ARG A 173 17.48 -0.01 21.61
CA ARG A 173 17.89 -0.72 20.40
C ARG A 173 18.47 0.26 19.38
N PRO A 174 19.47 -0.14 18.59
CA PRO A 174 19.96 0.68 17.48
C PRO A 174 18.83 1.02 16.52
N GLN A 175 18.75 2.28 16.09
CA GLN A 175 17.83 2.71 15.04
C GLN A 175 18.21 2.04 13.72
N LEU A 176 17.23 1.79 12.86
CA LEU A 176 17.48 1.30 11.52
C LEU A 176 17.85 2.46 10.61
N ASP A 177 18.92 2.34 9.84
CA ASP A 177 19.31 3.38 8.86
C ASP A 177 18.40 3.41 7.64
N THR A 178 17.79 2.27 7.32
CA THR A 178 16.85 2.15 6.20
C THR A 178 15.83 1.05 6.46
N MET A 179 14.65 1.22 5.87
CA MET A 179 13.58 0.23 5.84
C MET A 179 12.85 0.32 4.51
N ILE A 180 12.63 -0.82 3.86
CA ILE A 180 11.67 -0.90 2.75
C ILE A 180 10.32 -1.25 3.35
N ILE A 181 9.32 -0.42 3.10
CA ILE A 181 7.93 -0.66 3.49
C ILE A 181 7.14 -1.04 2.23
N PRO A 182 6.61 -2.26 2.14
CA PRO A 182 5.69 -2.64 1.07
C PRO A 182 4.42 -1.81 1.15
N GLY A 183 3.96 -1.33 0.01
CA GLY A 183 2.74 -0.54 -0.12
C GLY A 183 1.82 -1.08 -1.22
N ILE A 184 0.51 -0.95 -1.03
CA ILE A 184 -0.50 -1.24 -2.04
C ILE A 184 -1.44 -0.05 -2.17
N ILE A 185 -1.79 0.32 -3.39
CA ILE A 185 -2.90 1.23 -3.66
C ILE A 185 -4.01 0.43 -4.33
N MET A 186 -5.20 0.49 -3.76
CA MET A 186 -6.40 -0.14 -4.29
C MET A 186 -7.27 0.92 -4.95
N PHE A 187 -7.47 0.83 -6.26
CA PHE A 187 -8.53 1.57 -6.93
C PHE A 187 -9.62 0.58 -7.32
N SER A 188 -10.79 0.71 -6.69
CA SER A 188 -11.83 -0.29 -6.84
C SER A 188 -11.28 -1.69 -6.46
N SER A 189 -11.42 -2.71 -7.32
CA SER A 189 -10.81 -4.03 -7.11
C SER A 189 -9.42 -4.20 -7.76
N SER A 190 -8.81 -3.13 -8.29
CA SER A 190 -7.51 -3.18 -8.98
C SER A 190 -6.34 -2.72 -8.09
N PRO A 191 -5.31 -3.56 -7.89
CA PRO A 191 -4.14 -3.19 -7.09
C PRO A 191 -3.06 -2.47 -7.91
N SER A 192 -2.24 -1.68 -7.23
CA SER A 192 -0.89 -1.27 -7.65
C SER A 192 0.06 -1.47 -6.48
N PHE A 193 1.29 -1.91 -6.74
CA PHE A 193 2.24 -2.36 -5.72
C PHE A 193 3.43 -1.43 -5.63
N PHE A 194 3.97 -1.22 -4.43
CA PHE A 194 5.06 -0.28 -4.18
C PHE A 194 6.10 -0.85 -3.23
N LYS A 195 7.38 -0.56 -3.49
CA LYS A 195 8.48 -0.73 -2.54
C LYS A 195 8.95 0.67 -2.15
N ILE A 196 8.75 1.05 -0.90
CA ILE A 196 9.01 2.40 -0.40
C ILE A 196 10.26 2.36 0.48
N PRO A 197 11.45 2.67 -0.04
CA PRO A 197 12.64 2.79 0.78
C PRO A 197 12.56 4.08 1.60
N VAL A 198 12.54 3.94 2.92
CA VAL A 198 12.66 5.06 3.86
C VAL A 198 14.04 4.97 4.51
N THR A 199 14.79 6.07 4.47
CA THR A 199 16.11 6.20 5.10
C THR A 199 16.06 7.16 6.28
N SER A 200 17.05 7.09 7.18
CA SER A 200 17.20 8.08 8.25
C SER A 200 17.29 9.50 7.68
N GLU A 201 18.05 9.69 6.59
CA GLU A 201 18.18 10.99 5.91
C GLU A 201 16.81 11.54 5.48
N LEU A 202 16.00 10.71 4.80
CA LEU A 202 14.68 11.13 4.36
C LEU A 202 13.78 11.48 5.55
N ALA A 203 13.75 10.61 6.57
CA ALA A 203 12.91 10.80 7.74
C ALA A 203 13.28 12.06 8.52
N GLU A 204 14.58 12.32 8.73
CA GLU A 204 15.10 13.53 9.38
C GLU A 204 14.83 14.78 8.54
N CYS A 205 14.96 14.70 7.21
CA CYS A 205 14.64 15.84 6.34
C CYS A 205 13.15 16.19 6.39
N VAL A 206 12.27 15.20 6.44
CA VAL A 206 10.83 15.41 6.61
C VAL A 206 10.54 15.98 8.00
N GLU A 207 11.13 15.40 9.04
CA GLU A 207 11.02 15.86 10.43
C GLU A 207 11.47 17.30 10.59
N ASP A 208 12.59 17.70 10.00
CA ASP A 208 13.13 19.07 10.13
C ASP A 208 12.61 20.05 9.06
N GLY A 209 11.85 19.57 8.07
CA GLY A 209 11.45 20.37 6.90
C GLY A 209 12.63 20.78 6.01
N ARG A 210 13.69 19.96 5.98
CA ARG A 210 14.90 20.13 5.15
C ARG A 210 14.78 19.37 3.83
N PHE A 211 15.70 19.68 2.91
CA PHE A 211 15.83 18.95 1.65
C PHE A 211 16.81 17.80 1.83
N PRO A 212 16.48 16.58 1.39
CA PRO A 212 17.44 15.50 1.33
C PRO A 212 18.49 15.79 0.25
N SER A 213 19.70 15.28 0.46
CA SER A 213 20.80 15.34 -0.50
C SER A 213 20.69 14.20 -1.52
N THR A 214 20.08 13.08 -1.11
CA THR A 214 19.91 11.89 -1.93
C THR A 214 18.45 11.75 -2.36
N PRO A 215 18.16 11.57 -3.67
CA PRO A 215 16.81 11.27 -4.14
C PRO A 215 16.32 9.94 -3.57
N THR A 216 15.05 9.87 -3.21
CA THR A 216 14.39 8.61 -2.83
C THR A 216 13.60 8.09 -4.02
N ILE A 217 13.95 6.91 -4.51
CA ILE A 217 13.24 6.25 -5.62
C ILE A 217 12.26 5.23 -5.04
N VAL A 218 10.97 5.50 -5.17
CA VAL A 218 9.90 4.56 -4.84
C VAL A 218 9.58 3.75 -6.08
N ALA A 219 9.86 2.45 -6.03
CA ALA A 219 9.51 1.55 -7.12
C ALA A 219 8.01 1.25 -7.07
N GLY A 220 7.32 1.43 -8.20
CA GLY A 220 5.92 1.08 -8.39
C GLY A 220 5.78 -0.07 -9.39
N HIS A 221 4.71 -0.85 -9.29
CA HIS A 221 4.33 -1.84 -10.28
C HIS A 221 2.81 -1.90 -10.43
N VAL A 222 2.39 -1.85 -11.69
CA VAL A 222 0.99 -1.89 -12.11
C VAL A 222 0.86 -3.16 -12.95
N PRO A 223 0.14 -4.20 -12.49
CA PRO A 223 0.08 -5.45 -13.23
C PRO A 223 -0.39 -5.28 -14.68
N ASP A 224 0.31 -5.94 -15.59
CA ASP A 224 0.06 -5.91 -17.04
C ASP A 224 -1.15 -6.77 -17.37
N ILE A 225 -2.28 -6.13 -17.70
CA ILE A 225 -3.54 -6.83 -18.02
C ILE A 225 -3.87 -6.75 -19.52
N PRO A 226 -4.69 -7.67 -20.07
CA PRO A 226 -4.98 -7.72 -21.51
C PRO A 226 -5.66 -6.45 -22.06
N LYS A 227 -6.44 -5.74 -21.23
CA LYS A 227 -7.18 -4.52 -21.59
C LYS A 227 -6.94 -3.40 -20.58
N PRO A 228 -5.78 -2.71 -20.64
CA PRO A 228 -5.42 -1.68 -19.67
C PRO A 228 -6.43 -0.52 -19.60
N GLU A 229 -7.12 -0.22 -20.69
CA GLU A 229 -8.12 0.85 -20.81
C GLU A 229 -9.39 0.59 -20.00
N THR A 230 -9.73 -0.67 -19.73
CA THR A 230 -10.88 -1.04 -18.90
C THR A 230 -10.49 -1.47 -17.50
N ARG A 231 -9.20 -1.37 -17.12
CA ARG A 231 -8.65 -1.81 -15.82
C ARG A 231 -9.57 -1.52 -14.66
N PHE A 232 -10.00 -0.27 -14.55
CA PHE A 232 -10.75 0.21 -13.39
C PHE A 232 -12.26 -0.08 -13.46
N ASN A 233 -12.79 -0.29 -14.66
CA ASN A 233 -14.19 -0.66 -14.85
C ASN A 233 -14.39 -2.16 -14.63
N ASP A 234 -13.45 -2.96 -15.13
CA ASP A 234 -13.52 -4.42 -15.08
C ASP A 234 -12.91 -4.98 -13.79
N GLY A 235 -11.83 -4.37 -13.29
CA GLY A 235 -11.13 -4.79 -12.08
C GLY A 235 -10.90 -6.30 -12.00
N MET A 236 -11.19 -6.87 -10.83
CA MET A 236 -11.23 -8.32 -10.61
C MET A 236 -12.54 -8.97 -11.06
N MET A 237 -13.52 -8.27 -11.65
CA MET A 237 -14.68 -8.93 -12.24
C MET A 237 -14.31 -9.69 -13.51
N ASN A 238 -13.33 -9.20 -14.28
CA ASN A 238 -12.74 -9.94 -15.39
C ASN A 238 -11.81 -11.05 -14.89
N LEU A 239 -12.01 -12.29 -15.34
CA LEU A 239 -11.25 -13.46 -14.88
C LEU A 239 -9.77 -13.42 -15.23
N ASP A 240 -9.39 -12.88 -16.39
CA ASP A 240 -7.99 -12.78 -16.80
C ASP A 240 -7.26 -11.73 -15.95
N ASN A 241 -7.88 -10.57 -15.74
CA ASN A 241 -7.38 -9.54 -14.83
C ASN A 241 -7.24 -10.08 -13.41
N ARG A 242 -8.29 -10.75 -12.90
CA ARG A 242 -8.32 -11.34 -11.56
C ARG A 242 -7.16 -12.30 -11.35
N ARG A 243 -6.91 -13.20 -12.32
CA ARG A 243 -5.77 -14.13 -12.25
C ARG A 243 -4.45 -13.37 -12.13
N ILE A 244 -4.19 -12.40 -13.00
CA ILE A 244 -2.93 -11.63 -13.02
C ILE A 244 -2.75 -10.84 -11.72
N PHE A 245 -3.81 -10.20 -11.22
CA PHE A 245 -3.76 -9.47 -9.96
C PHE A 245 -3.46 -10.39 -8.78
N LEU A 246 -4.13 -11.54 -8.67
CA LEU A 246 -3.89 -12.51 -7.60
C LEU A 246 -2.48 -13.13 -7.68
N GLN A 247 -1.96 -13.35 -8.88
CA GLN A 247 -0.58 -13.79 -9.08
C GLN A 247 0.43 -12.71 -8.65
N SER A 248 0.10 -11.44 -8.87
CA SER A 248 0.91 -10.30 -8.43
C SER A 248 0.91 -10.16 -6.90
N PHE A 249 -0.24 -10.36 -6.25
CA PHE A 249 -0.31 -10.46 -4.78
C PHE A 249 0.56 -11.62 -4.29
N GLU A 250 0.47 -12.80 -4.89
CA GLU A 250 1.29 -13.94 -4.50
C GLU A 250 2.79 -13.64 -4.59
N ALA A 251 3.25 -13.03 -5.70
CA ALA A 251 4.63 -12.58 -5.86
C ALA A 251 5.05 -11.52 -4.83
N PHE A 252 4.13 -10.63 -4.44
CA PHE A 252 4.41 -9.52 -3.55
C PHE A 252 4.64 -9.94 -2.09
N LYS A 253 4.13 -11.10 -1.67
CA LYS A 253 4.32 -11.66 -0.31
C LYS A 253 5.78 -11.73 0.12
N GLN A 254 6.71 -11.93 -0.83
CA GLN A 254 8.14 -12.04 -0.55
C GLN A 254 8.72 -10.80 0.13
N PHE A 255 8.06 -9.63 -0.01
CA PHE A 255 8.53 -8.38 0.57
C PHE A 255 8.03 -8.12 2.00
N LEU A 256 7.13 -8.96 2.53
CA LEU A 256 6.56 -8.84 3.88
C LEU A 256 7.51 -9.43 4.93
N VAL A 257 8.74 -8.93 5.02
CA VAL A 257 9.78 -9.42 5.94
C VAL A 257 9.70 -8.75 7.30
#